data_AF-A0A6A5RM18-F1
#
_entry.id   AF-A0A6A5RM18-F1
#
_cell.length_a   1.000
_cell.length_b   1.000
_cell.length_c   1.000
_cell.angle_alpha   90.00
_cell.angle_beta   90.00
_cell.angle_gamma   90.00
#
_symmetry.space_group_name_H-M   'P 1'
#
loop_
_entity.id
_entity.type
_entity.pdbx_description
1 polymer ?
#
loop_
_entity_poly.entity_id
_entity_poly.type
_entity_poly.pdbx_seq_one_letter_code
_entity_poly.pdbx_strand_id
1 'polypeptide(L)'
;EARACMAVADYKRQEDELKKAEMKDLAADNKLFNETLKEEKRVAAAKAKKVRECERAEERAAINARKEQRRKDKEARNAAKARKVSQRGKCTALKASSVKQKPARRAVGACSHPKPATPRLPRATVTTRSSRTATKYK
;
A
#
# COMPACT_ATOMS: atom_id res chain seq x y z
N GLU A 1 46.52 -31.85 -58.23
CA GLU A 1 46.21 -30.61 -57.50
C GLU A 1 44.70 -30.35 -57.33
N ALA A 2 43.89 -30.35 -58.39
CA ALA A 2 42.42 -30.11 -58.28
C ALA A 2 41.66 -31.01 -57.28
N ARG A 3 42.00 -32.30 -57.17
CA ARG A 3 41.36 -33.23 -56.21
C ARG A 3 41.66 -32.87 -54.75
N ALA A 4 42.85 -32.35 -54.46
CA ALA A 4 43.23 -31.93 -53.11
C ALA A 4 42.50 -30.64 -52.70
N CYS A 5 42.31 -29.72 -53.64
CA CYS A 5 41.51 -28.51 -53.40
C CYS A 5 40.04 -28.83 -53.11
N MET A 6 39.46 -29.81 -53.80
CA MET A 6 38.08 -30.25 -53.57
C MET A 6 37.92 -30.92 -52.19
N ALA A 7 38.87 -31.78 -51.78
CA ALA A 7 38.83 -32.41 -50.45
C ALA A 7 38.88 -31.40 -49.29
N VAL A 8 39.67 -30.32 -49.43
CA VAL A 8 39.71 -29.23 -48.44
C VAL A 8 38.40 -28.44 -48.40
N ALA A 9 37.75 -28.24 -49.54
CA ALA A 9 36.46 -27.56 -49.60
C ALA A 9 35.34 -28.39 -48.96
N ASP A 10 35.32 -29.70 -49.17
CA ASP A 10 34.33 -30.60 -48.57
C ASP A 10 34.52 -30.71 -47.06
N TYR A 11 35.76 -30.75 -46.56
CA TYR A 11 36.04 -30.74 -45.12
C TYR A 11 35.53 -29.46 -44.45
N LYS A 12 35.78 -28.29 -45.06
CA LYS A 12 35.26 -27.01 -44.54
C LYS A 12 33.73 -26.97 -44.51
N ARG A 13 33.06 -27.52 -45.53
CA ARG A 13 31.59 -27.63 -45.55
C ARG A 13 31.08 -28.50 -44.41
N GLN A 14 31.73 -29.64 -44.16
CA GLN A 14 31.37 -30.52 -43.05
C GLN A 14 31.56 -29.84 -41.69
N GLU A 15 32.68 -29.14 -41.47
CA GLU A 15 32.88 -28.37 -40.24
C GLU A 15 31.81 -27.28 -40.05
N ASP A 16 31.43 -26.56 -41.11
CA ASP A 16 30.40 -25.53 -41.05
C ASP A 16 29.01 -26.11 -40.77
N GLU A 17 28.71 -27.29 -41.27
CA GLU A 17 27.46 -28.02 -40.98
C GLU A 17 27.42 -28.51 -39.53
N LEU A 18 28.54 -29.04 -39.00
CA LEU A 18 28.65 -29.43 -37.60
C LEU A 18 28.46 -28.23 -36.66
N LYS A 19 29.14 -27.11 -36.93
CA LYS A 19 28.95 -25.86 -36.15
C LYS A 19 27.51 -25.37 -36.19
N LYS A 20 26.84 -25.48 -37.34
CA LYS A 20 25.41 -25.12 -37.45
C LYS A 20 24.51 -26.06 -36.64
N ALA A 21 24.83 -27.35 -36.57
CA ALA A 21 24.10 -28.31 -35.74
C ALA A 21 24.30 -27.99 -34.25
N GLU A 22 25.54 -27.80 -33.80
CA GLU A 22 25.87 -27.43 -32.43
C GLU A 22 25.16 -26.14 -31.99
N MET A 23 25.13 -25.12 -32.85
CA MET A 23 24.41 -23.88 -32.56
C MET A 23 22.90 -24.06 -32.44
N LYS A 24 22.30 -25.00 -33.19
CA LYS A 24 20.87 -25.33 -33.06
C LYS A 24 20.58 -26.05 -31.76
N ASP A 25 21.45 -26.98 -31.36
CA ASP A 25 21.31 -27.71 -30.11
C ASP A 25 21.44 -26.77 -28.91
N LEU A 26 22.44 -25.89 -28.91
CA LEU A 26 22.58 -24.83 -27.91
C LEU A 26 21.37 -23.88 -27.88
N ALA A 27 20.78 -23.55 -29.02
CA ALA A 27 19.58 -22.72 -29.07
C ALA A 27 18.36 -23.45 -28.48
N ALA A 28 18.22 -24.75 -28.73
CA ALA A 28 17.16 -25.57 -28.16
C ALA A 28 17.29 -25.67 -26.64
N ASP A 29 18.50 -25.91 -26.13
CA ASP A 29 18.77 -25.98 -24.69
C ASP A 29 18.51 -24.65 -24.00
N ASN A 30 18.97 -23.55 -24.59
CA ASN A 30 18.68 -22.21 -24.08
C ASN A 30 17.19 -21.89 -24.06
N LYS A 31 16.44 -22.34 -25.07
CA LYS A 31 14.99 -22.17 -25.10
C LYS A 31 14.33 -22.93 -23.94
N LEU A 32 14.69 -24.20 -23.76
CA LEU A 32 14.18 -25.03 -22.69
C LEU A 32 14.50 -24.45 -21.30
N PHE A 33 15.74 -24.01 -21.10
CA PHE A 33 16.18 -23.37 -19.86
C PHE A 33 15.41 -22.07 -19.55
N ASN A 34 15.13 -21.25 -20.57
CA ASN A 34 14.34 -20.05 -20.38
C ASN A 34 12.87 -20.36 -20.07
N GLU A 35 12.33 -21.46 -20.59
CA GLU A 35 10.98 -21.92 -20.29
C GLU A 35 10.86 -22.43 -18.85
N THR A 36 11.83 -23.23 -18.37
CA THR A 36 11.85 -23.69 -16.98
C THR A 36 11.96 -22.51 -16.00
N LEU A 37 12.83 -21.54 -16.27
CA LEU A 37 12.93 -20.32 -15.46
C LEU A 37 11.64 -19.51 -15.43
N LYS A 38 10.87 -19.47 -16.54
CA LYS A 38 9.57 -18.78 -16.56
C LYS A 38 8.56 -19.50 -15.69
N GLU A 39 8.51 -20.82 -15.74
CA GLU A 39 7.61 -21.61 -14.90
C GLU A 39 7.95 -21.49 -13.41
N GLU A 40 9.23 -21.57 -13.05
CA GLU A 40 9.66 -21.34 -11.67
C GLU A 40 9.24 -19.96 -11.15
N LYS A 41 9.41 -18.91 -11.96
CA LYS A 41 8.97 -17.55 -11.62
C LYS A 41 7.46 -17.47 -11.44
N ARG A 42 6.67 -18.16 -12.27
CA ARG A 42 5.20 -18.24 -12.13
C ARG A 42 4.81 -18.92 -10.82
N VAL A 43 5.45 -20.04 -10.50
CA VAL A 43 5.22 -20.78 -9.25
C VAL A 43 5.58 -19.91 -8.03
N ALA A 44 6.73 -19.25 -8.05
CA ALA A 44 7.15 -18.34 -6.99
C ALA A 44 6.16 -17.17 -6.82
N ALA A 45 5.71 -16.57 -7.92
CA ALA A 45 4.71 -15.50 -7.90
C ALA A 45 3.36 -15.97 -7.34
N ALA A 46 2.92 -17.19 -7.70
CA ALA A 46 1.70 -17.77 -7.17
C ALA A 46 1.79 -18.05 -5.66
N LYS A 47 2.93 -18.56 -5.18
CA LYS A 47 3.19 -18.75 -3.75
C LYS A 47 3.18 -17.41 -3.00
N ALA A 48 3.87 -16.40 -3.52
CA ALA A 48 3.89 -15.07 -2.93
C ALA A 48 2.50 -14.41 -2.90
N LYS A 49 1.69 -14.62 -3.95
CA LYS A 49 0.31 -14.15 -4.00
C LYS A 49 -0.54 -14.78 -2.89
N LYS A 50 -0.44 -16.10 -2.68
CA LYS A 50 -1.14 -16.80 -1.60
C LYS A 50 -0.79 -16.24 -0.22
N VAL A 51 0.50 -16.03 0.05
CA VAL A 51 0.95 -15.42 1.32
C VAL A 51 0.32 -14.04 1.52
N ARG A 52 0.40 -13.16 0.51
CA ARG A 52 -0.21 -11.82 0.56
C ARG A 52 -1.73 -11.84 0.69
N GLU A 53 -2.40 -12.89 0.23
CA GLU A 53 -3.84 -13.05 0.39
C GLU A 53 -4.19 -13.48 1.82
N CYS A 54 -3.42 -14.40 2.41
CA CYS A 54 -3.54 -14.76 3.83
C CYS A 54 -3.34 -13.55 4.74
N GLU A 55 -2.25 -12.80 4.56
CA GLU A 55 -1.96 -11.59 5.34
C GLU A 55 -3.08 -10.55 5.23
N ARG A 56 -3.62 -10.34 4.01
CA ARG A 56 -4.75 -9.42 3.80
C ARG A 56 -6.04 -9.93 4.42
N ALA A 57 -6.27 -11.24 4.47
CA ALA A 57 -7.43 -11.82 5.13
C ALA A 57 -7.34 -11.62 6.66
N GLU A 58 -6.17 -11.84 7.25
CA GLU A 58 -5.91 -11.59 8.68
C GLU A 58 -6.09 -10.10 9.03
N GLU A 59 -5.53 -9.19 8.24
CA GLU A 59 -5.69 -7.75 8.43
C GLU A 59 -7.18 -7.34 8.37
N ARG A 60 -7.93 -7.86 7.40
CA ARG A 60 -9.37 -7.61 7.27
C ARG A 60 -10.15 -8.14 8.46
N ALA A 61 -9.80 -9.33 8.97
CA ALA A 61 -10.42 -9.90 10.15
C ALA A 61 -10.20 -9.00 11.38
N ALA A 62 -8.97 -8.52 11.60
CA ALA A 62 -8.64 -7.61 12.69
C ALA A 62 -9.39 -6.26 12.57
N ILE A 63 -9.50 -5.70 11.36
CA ILE A 63 -10.27 -4.48 11.11
C ILE A 63 -11.75 -4.68 11.44
N ASN A 64 -12.32 -5.81 11.02
CA ASN A 64 -13.73 -6.13 11.28
C ASN A 64 -14.00 -6.29 12.78
N ALA A 65 -13.15 -7.01 13.50
CA ALA A 65 -13.24 -7.13 14.95
C ALA A 65 -13.20 -5.74 15.64
N ARG A 66 -12.29 -4.86 15.22
CA ARG A 66 -12.21 -3.49 15.74
C ARG A 66 -13.46 -2.66 15.43
N LYS A 67 -14.03 -2.80 14.23
CA LYS A 67 -15.27 -2.12 13.85
C LYS A 67 -16.46 -2.60 14.70
N GLU A 68 -16.54 -3.90 14.95
CA GLU A 68 -17.59 -4.48 15.78
C GLU A 68 -17.48 -3.99 17.22
N GLN A 69 -16.28 -4.00 17.81
CA GLN A 69 -16.05 -3.45 19.14
C GLN A 69 -16.46 -1.98 19.22
N ARG A 70 -16.05 -1.18 18.23
CA ARG A 70 -16.41 0.25 18.17
C ARG A 70 -17.93 0.46 18.07
N ARG A 71 -18.67 -0.45 17.41
CA ARG A 71 -20.15 -0.39 17.37
C ARG A 71 -20.73 -0.65 18.76
N LYS A 72 -20.30 -1.73 19.44
CA LYS A 72 -20.73 -2.07 20.82
C LYS A 72 -20.45 -0.92 21.79
N ASP A 73 -19.27 -0.33 21.74
CA ASP A 73 -18.90 0.80 22.60
C ASP A 73 -19.78 2.03 22.33
N LYS A 74 -20.14 2.29 21.06
CA LYS A 74 -21.01 3.40 20.68
C LYS A 74 -22.44 3.18 21.19
N GLU A 75 -22.97 1.97 21.08
CA GLU A 75 -24.28 1.60 21.61
C GLU A 75 -24.33 1.74 23.13
N ALA A 76 -23.33 1.20 23.83
CA ALA A 76 -23.21 1.34 25.29
C ALA A 76 -23.17 2.82 25.72
N ARG A 77 -22.38 3.64 25.02
CA ARG A 77 -22.30 5.09 25.27
C ARG A 77 -23.64 5.79 25.02
N ASN A 78 -24.35 5.43 23.96
CA ASN A 78 -25.66 5.99 23.64
C ASN A 78 -26.69 5.61 24.70
N ALA A 79 -26.72 4.34 25.14
CA ALA A 79 -27.59 3.88 26.22
C ALA A 79 -27.30 4.61 27.54
N ALA A 80 -26.02 4.79 27.89
CA ALA A 80 -25.63 5.56 29.08
C ALA A 80 -26.06 7.03 29.00
N LYS A 81 -25.92 7.66 27.83
CA LYS A 81 -26.42 9.03 27.59
C LYS A 81 -27.94 9.11 27.73
N ALA A 82 -28.68 8.18 27.13
CA ALA A 82 -30.14 8.13 27.20
C ALA A 82 -30.63 7.97 28.66
N ARG A 83 -30.00 7.09 29.45
CA ARG A 83 -30.29 6.93 30.88
C ARG A 83 -30.04 8.22 31.68
N LYS A 84 -28.93 8.93 31.41
CA LYS A 84 -28.65 10.22 32.08
C LYS A 84 -29.66 11.32 31.71
N VAL A 85 -30.09 11.37 30.44
CA VAL A 85 -31.09 12.35 29.99
C VAL A 85 -32.46 12.08 30.60
N SER A 86 -32.90 10.82 30.68
CA SER A 86 -34.20 10.47 31.28
C SER A 86 -34.28 10.77 32.77
N GLN A 87 -33.16 10.69 33.50
CA GLN A 87 -33.07 11.14 34.91
C GLN A 87 -33.13 12.66 35.04
N ARG A 88 -32.56 13.42 34.10
CA ARG A 88 -32.56 14.89 34.14
C ARG A 88 -33.94 15.50 33.88
N GLY A 89 -34.76 14.86 33.04
CA GLY A 89 -36.13 15.31 32.72
C GLY A 89 -37.13 15.16 33.87
N LYS A 90 -36.87 14.28 34.84
CA LYS A 90 -37.76 14.06 36.00
C LYS A 90 -37.48 14.97 37.20
N CYS A 91 -36.41 15.77 37.17
CA CYS A 91 -35.94 16.55 38.33
C CYS A 91 -36.21 18.07 38.27
N THR A 92 -37.00 18.60 37.33
CA THR A 92 -37.20 20.06 37.20
C THR A 92 -38.64 20.54 37.18
N ALA A 93 -39.55 19.83 37.85
CA ALA A 93 -40.92 20.34 38.13
C ALA A 93 -41.13 20.82 39.58
N LEU A 94 -40.15 20.68 40.49
CA LEU A 94 -40.39 20.92 41.93
C LEU A 94 -39.58 22.05 42.57
N LYS A 95 -38.85 22.89 41.82
CA LYS A 95 -38.25 24.11 42.38
C LYS A 95 -38.36 25.29 41.43
N ALA A 96 -39.58 25.76 41.21
CA ALA A 96 -39.83 27.15 40.80
C ALA A 96 -39.59 28.06 42.03
N SER A 97 -38.34 28.16 42.50
CA SER A 97 -37.97 29.09 43.57
C SER A 97 -37.19 30.26 42.98
N SER A 98 -37.84 31.43 43.02
CA SER A 98 -37.28 32.79 42.88
C SER A 98 -36.40 33.08 41.66
N VAL A 99 -36.99 33.74 40.67
CA VAL A 99 -36.26 34.50 39.66
C VAL A 99 -35.50 35.64 40.35
N LYS A 100 -34.19 35.49 40.55
CA LYS A 100 -33.30 36.62 40.85
C LYS A 100 -32.74 37.19 39.54
N GLN A 101 -32.95 38.49 39.37
CA GLN A 101 -32.41 39.34 38.30
C GLN A 101 -30.89 39.18 38.17
N LYS A 102 -30.39 39.11 36.93
CA LYS A 102 -28.97 38.88 36.60
C LYS A 102 -28.17 40.18 36.73
N PRO A 103 -26.98 40.22 37.37
CA PRO A 103 -26.02 41.27 37.12
C PRO A 103 -25.34 41.09 35.76
N ALA A 104 -24.98 42.22 35.13
CA ALA A 104 -24.52 42.34 33.75
C ALA A 104 -23.36 41.40 33.38
N ARG A 105 -23.41 40.90 32.14
CA ARG A 105 -22.38 40.05 31.54
C ARG A 105 -21.05 40.80 31.48
N ARG A 106 -20.05 40.35 32.23
CA ARG A 106 -18.65 40.65 31.89
C ARG A 106 -18.33 39.91 30.59
N ALA A 107 -17.87 40.64 29.58
CA ALA A 107 -17.36 40.07 28.34
C ALA A 107 -16.25 39.08 28.67
N VAL A 108 -16.51 37.79 28.44
CA VAL A 108 -15.49 36.76 28.52
C VAL A 108 -14.51 37.07 27.39
N GLY A 109 -13.28 37.41 27.78
CA GLY A 109 -12.19 37.71 26.86
C GLY A 109 -12.08 36.62 25.81
N ALA A 110 -11.86 37.05 24.56
CA ALA A 110 -11.63 36.19 23.42
C ALA A 110 -10.69 35.04 23.81
N CYS A 111 -11.15 33.79 23.64
CA CYS A 111 -10.28 32.63 23.75
C CYS A 111 -9.06 32.88 22.87
N SER A 112 -7.88 32.92 23.48
CA SER A 112 -6.63 32.94 22.72
C SER A 112 -6.59 31.68 21.87
N HIS A 113 -6.82 31.84 20.56
CA HIS A 113 -6.56 30.75 19.64
C HIS A 113 -5.08 30.39 19.76
N PRO A 114 -4.72 29.11 19.92
CA PRO A 114 -3.33 28.71 19.83
C PRO A 114 -2.82 29.16 18.45
N LYS A 115 -1.67 29.84 18.42
CA LYS A 115 -1.02 30.30 17.19
C LYS A 115 -1.06 29.16 16.16
N PRO A 116 -1.51 29.39 14.91
CA PRO A 116 -1.41 28.38 13.89
C PRO A 116 0.07 27.97 13.78
N ALA A 117 0.34 26.68 13.93
CA ALA A 117 1.68 26.16 13.74
C ALA A 117 2.13 26.53 12.33
N THR A 118 3.33 27.12 12.23
CA THR A 118 3.93 27.48 10.94
C THR A 118 3.91 26.25 10.04
N PRO A 119 3.30 26.31 8.84
CA PRO A 119 3.32 25.19 7.93
C PRO A 119 4.77 24.88 7.55
N ARG A 120 5.15 23.59 7.55
CA ARG A 120 6.48 23.18 7.10
C ARG A 120 6.69 23.66 5.66
N LEU A 121 7.79 24.35 5.41
CA LEU A 121 8.16 24.79 4.07
C LEU A 121 8.24 23.58 3.12
N PRO A 122 7.73 23.71 1.87
CA PRO A 122 7.85 22.65 0.89
C PRO A 122 9.32 22.34 0.60
N ARG A 123 9.65 21.06 0.48
CA ARG A 123 11.02 20.64 0.11
C ARG A 123 11.28 21.01 -1.35
N ALA A 124 12.48 21.52 -1.62
CA ALA A 124 12.90 21.84 -2.97
C ALA A 124 12.92 20.57 -3.84
N THR A 125 12.23 20.62 -4.98
CA THR A 125 12.22 19.57 -6.00
C THR A 125 13.04 20.00 -7.20
N VAL A 126 13.62 19.03 -7.92
CA VAL A 126 14.38 19.23 -9.15
C VAL A 126 13.87 18.26 -10.20
N THR A 127 13.77 18.73 -11.44
CA THR A 127 13.44 17.89 -12.60
C THR A 127 14.70 17.20 -13.11
N THR A 128 14.67 15.86 -13.19
CA THR A 128 15.80 15.08 -13.73
C THR A 128 15.78 15.06 -15.25
N ARG A 129 16.90 14.63 -15.87
CA ARG A 129 17.02 14.47 -17.34
C ARG A 129 15.96 13.53 -17.95
N SER A 130 15.39 12.63 -17.15
CA SER A 130 14.29 11.74 -17.55
C SER A 130 12.89 12.31 -17.23
N SER A 131 12.80 13.62 -16.99
CA SER A 131 11.56 14.34 -16.69
C SER A 131 10.87 13.93 -15.38
N ARG A 132 11.59 13.25 -14.47
CA ARG A 132 11.06 12.84 -13.16
C ARG A 132 11.33 13.94 -12.13
N THR A 133 10.35 14.20 -11.28
CA THR A 133 10.50 15.13 -10.15
C THR A 133 11.17 14.41 -8.98
N ALA A 134 12.34 14.89 -8.56
CA ALA A 134 13.09 14.35 -7.43
C ALA A 134 13.16 15.40 -6.30
N THR A 135 13.00 14.97 -5.05
CA THR A 135 13.18 15.83 -3.87
C THR A 135 14.65 15.91 -3.48
N LYS A 136 15.19 17.13 -3.34
CA LYS A 136 16.57 17.35 -2.89
C LYS A 136 16.64 17.23 -1.37
N TYR A 137 17.38 16.24 -0.88
CA TYR A 137 17.77 16.16 0.52
C TYR A 137 19.09 16.94 0.67
N LYS A 138 19.13 17.88 1.62
CA LYS A 138 20.38 18.50 2.09
C LYS A 138 20.87 17.71 3.29
#